data_AF-A0A6J4J246-F1
#
_entry.id   AF-A0A6J4J246-F1
#
_cell.length_a   1.000
_cell.length_b   1.000
_cell.length_c   1.000
_cell.angle_alpha   90.00
_cell.angle_beta   90.00
_cell.angle_gamma   90.00
#
_symmetry.space_group_name_H-M   'P 1'
#
loop_
_entity.id
_entity.type
_entity.pdbx_description
1 polymer ?
#
loop_
_entity_poly.entity_id
_entity_poly.type
_entity_poly.pdbx_seq_one_letter_code
_entity_poly.pdbx_strand_id
1 'polypeptide(L)'
;MDLVDEIWAPTLTRARGLPEERLHVRVDGEYSFVETLRHLLFASDAWIHRMVLGVPNEMHEWGVPPSLPADAPPDTGPSLEEVVHVREQRAARVRAHLATMTEDHLRVRVGGPWDASDLPLEHRARTIDCFRVVFREEWWHHRFAVRDLAVVERG
;
A
#
# COMPACT_ATOMS: atom_id res chain seq x y z
N MET A 1 -8.07 -9.13 -3.00
CA MET A 1 -6.76 -9.16 -2.33
C MET A 1 -5.97 -10.38 -2.75
N ASP A 2 -6.61 -11.54 -2.86
CA ASP A 2 -5.93 -12.80 -3.21
C ASP A 2 -5.05 -12.73 -4.47
N LEU A 3 -5.52 -12.14 -5.57
CA LEU A 3 -4.68 -11.92 -6.77
C LEU A 3 -3.48 -11.00 -6.50
N VAL A 4 -3.63 -10.00 -5.64
CA VAL A 4 -2.52 -9.12 -5.24
C VAL A 4 -1.49 -9.95 -4.47
N ASP A 5 -1.93 -10.77 -3.51
CA ASP A 5 -1.03 -11.63 -2.73
C ASP A 5 -0.30 -12.64 -3.62
N GLU A 6 -1.01 -13.25 -4.58
CA GLU A 6 -0.45 -14.19 -5.56
C GLU A 6 0.62 -13.54 -6.43
N ILE A 7 0.40 -12.30 -6.90
CA ILE A 7 1.36 -11.56 -7.72
C ILE A 7 2.61 -11.17 -6.91
N TRP A 8 2.43 -10.79 -5.64
CA TRP A 8 3.53 -10.40 -4.77
C TRP A 8 4.35 -11.58 -4.24
N ALA A 9 3.74 -12.75 -4.03
CA ALA A 9 4.39 -13.88 -3.37
C ALA A 9 5.76 -14.27 -3.96
N PRO A 10 5.93 -14.45 -5.29
CA PRO A 10 7.25 -14.75 -5.86
C PRO A 10 8.29 -13.65 -5.64
N THR A 11 7.84 -12.39 -5.61
CA THR A 11 8.70 -11.22 -5.42
C THR A 11 9.16 -11.12 -3.96
N LEU A 12 8.25 -11.38 -3.01
CA LEU A 12 8.59 -11.48 -1.59
C LEU A 12 9.54 -12.65 -1.31
N THR A 13 9.35 -13.81 -1.96
CA THR A 13 10.28 -14.93 -1.84
C THR A 13 11.69 -14.56 -2.30
N ARG A 14 11.83 -13.83 -3.42
CA ARG A 14 13.13 -13.33 -3.89
C ARG A 14 13.76 -12.36 -2.89
N ALA A 15 12.99 -11.39 -2.40
CA ALA A 15 13.46 -10.40 -1.43
C ALA A 15 13.96 -11.07 -0.13
N ARG A 16 13.25 -12.07 0.37
CA ARG A 16 13.65 -12.86 1.56
C ARG A 16 14.96 -13.63 1.38
N GLY A 17 15.40 -13.86 0.15
CA GLY A 17 16.68 -14.50 -0.14
C GLY A 17 17.89 -13.56 -0.03
N LEU A 18 17.68 -12.25 0.15
CA LEU A 18 18.72 -11.25 0.26
C LEU A 18 19.01 -10.88 1.72
N PRO A 19 20.23 -10.39 2.02
CA PRO A 19 20.50 -9.71 3.29
C PRO A 19 19.52 -8.55 3.51
N GLU A 20 19.07 -8.35 4.75
CA GLU A 20 18.03 -7.38 5.10
C GLU A 20 18.41 -5.95 4.68
N GLU A 21 19.67 -5.57 4.89
CA GLU A 21 20.18 -4.24 4.53
C GLU A 21 20.03 -3.92 3.04
N ARG A 22 19.98 -4.93 2.19
CA ARG A 22 19.81 -4.77 0.73
C ARG A 22 18.40 -4.34 0.37
N LEU A 23 17.40 -4.73 1.18
CA LEU A 23 16.00 -4.39 0.94
C LEU A 23 15.68 -2.92 1.22
N HIS A 24 16.58 -2.24 1.93
CA HIS A 24 16.53 -0.81 2.22
C HIS A 24 17.31 0.05 1.20
N VAL A 25 17.93 -0.56 0.19
CA VAL A 25 18.64 0.17 -0.87
C VAL A 25 17.63 0.76 -1.87
N ARG A 26 17.74 2.07 -2.10
CA ARG A 26 17.01 2.80 -3.15
C ARG A 26 17.71 2.67 -4.50
N VAL A 27 16.96 2.51 -5.57
CA VAL A 27 17.45 2.46 -6.96
C VAL A 27 16.95 3.70 -7.68
N ASP A 28 17.84 4.41 -8.38
CA ASP A 28 17.53 5.63 -9.15
C ASP A 28 16.81 6.74 -8.35
N GLY A 29 17.01 6.78 -7.02
CA GLY A 29 16.35 7.73 -6.12
C GLY A 29 14.87 7.42 -5.86
N GLU A 30 14.37 6.29 -6.36
CA GLU A 30 13.03 5.79 -6.06
C GLU A 30 13.02 5.02 -4.72
N TYR A 31 11.82 4.64 -4.26
CA TYR A 31 11.65 3.89 -3.02
C TYR A 31 12.51 2.61 -2.97
N SER A 32 13.01 2.28 -1.78
CA SER A 32 13.54 0.94 -1.51
C SER A 32 12.44 -0.13 -1.66
N PHE A 33 12.82 -1.40 -1.63
CA PHE A 33 11.84 -2.48 -1.62
C PHE A 33 10.91 -2.38 -0.39
N VAL A 34 11.48 -2.11 0.79
CA VAL A 34 10.72 -1.97 2.04
C VAL A 34 9.86 -0.70 2.02
N GLU A 35 10.37 0.43 1.54
CA GLU A 35 9.60 1.67 1.37
C GLU A 35 8.42 1.48 0.41
N THR A 36 8.60 0.69 -0.64
CA THR A 36 7.51 0.35 -1.57
C THR A 36 6.37 -0.36 -0.84
N LEU A 37 6.66 -1.37 -0.01
CA LEU A 37 5.61 -2.05 0.77
C LEU A 37 4.99 -1.13 1.83
N ARG A 38 5.79 -0.26 2.44
CA ARG A 38 5.29 0.75 3.39
C ARG A 38 4.43 1.82 2.72
N HIS A 39 4.71 2.15 1.47
CA HIS A 39 3.85 3.02 0.66
C HIS A 39 2.51 2.34 0.35
N LEU A 40 2.52 1.05 0.01
CA LEU A 40 1.30 0.29 -0.22
C LEU A 40 0.47 0.12 1.05
N LEU A 41 1.11 -0.02 2.21
CA LEU A 41 0.46 0.06 3.51
C LEU A 41 -0.25 1.41 3.70
N PHE A 42 0.44 2.53 3.42
CA PHE A 42 -0.14 3.87 3.46
C PHE A 42 -1.36 3.98 2.53
N ALA A 43 -1.26 3.48 1.28
CA ALA A 43 -2.35 3.53 0.32
C ALA A 43 -3.58 2.73 0.78
N SER A 44 -3.39 1.53 1.33
CA SER A 44 -4.48 0.72 1.88
C SER A 44 -5.14 1.39 3.09
N ASP A 45 -4.33 1.92 4.01
CA ASP A 45 -4.81 2.61 5.20
C ASP A 45 -5.63 3.85 4.84
N ALA A 46 -5.15 4.66 3.91
CA ALA A 46 -5.87 5.82 3.41
C ALA A 46 -7.17 5.41 2.68
N TRP A 47 -7.06 4.66 1.59
CA TRP A 47 -8.19 4.49 0.69
C TRP A 47 -9.20 3.46 1.14
N ILE A 48 -8.81 2.42 1.89
CA ILE A 48 -9.74 1.38 2.31
C ILE A 48 -10.10 1.56 3.78
N HIS A 49 -9.11 1.59 4.68
CA HIS A 49 -9.42 1.58 6.11
C HIS A 49 -10.08 2.87 6.58
N ARG A 50 -9.60 4.02 6.13
CA ARG A 50 -10.18 5.31 6.51
C ARG A 50 -11.41 5.67 5.68
N MET A 51 -11.34 5.61 4.34
CA MET A 51 -12.49 6.01 3.51
C MET A 51 -13.62 4.99 3.55
N VAL A 52 -13.32 3.72 3.27
CA VAL A 52 -14.37 2.70 3.07
C VAL A 52 -14.84 2.11 4.39
N LEU A 53 -13.91 1.70 5.26
CA LEU A 53 -14.25 1.11 6.55
C LEU A 53 -14.58 2.15 7.63
N GLY A 54 -14.32 3.43 7.35
CA GLY A 54 -14.64 4.54 8.25
C GLY A 54 -13.90 4.50 9.57
N VAL A 55 -12.75 3.80 9.66
CA VAL A 55 -12.02 3.68 10.93
C VAL A 55 -11.14 4.91 11.15
N PRO A 56 -11.46 5.77 12.14
CA PRO A 56 -10.70 7.00 12.36
C PRO A 56 -9.27 6.69 12.81
N ASN A 57 -8.31 7.52 12.37
CA ASN A 57 -6.89 7.44 12.76
C ASN A 57 -6.13 6.15 12.39
N GLU A 58 -6.66 5.36 11.47
CA GLU A 58 -6.00 4.13 11.04
C GLU A 58 -4.92 4.37 9.97
N MET A 59 -3.89 5.17 10.30
CA MET A 59 -2.65 5.21 9.52
C MET A 59 -1.55 4.59 10.36
N HIS A 60 -0.91 3.55 9.84
CA HIS A 60 0.28 3.01 10.47
C HIS A 60 1.41 4.03 10.42
N GLU A 61 2.16 4.17 11.52
CA GLU A 61 3.30 5.09 11.63
C GLU A 61 4.42 4.77 10.62
N TRP A 62 4.46 3.54 10.13
CA TRP A 62 5.41 3.11 9.10
C TRP A 62 4.99 3.46 7.69
N GLY A 63 3.75 3.89 7.45
CA GLY A 63 3.28 4.26 6.12
C GLY A 63 4.12 5.35 5.48
N VAL A 64 4.55 5.14 4.23
CA VAL A 64 5.33 6.14 3.47
C VAL A 64 4.40 6.89 2.50
N PRO A 65 4.37 8.24 2.52
CA PRO A 65 3.51 9.03 1.65
C PRO A 65 3.94 8.96 0.17
N PRO A 66 3.11 9.41 -0.79
CA PRO A 66 3.28 9.20 -2.25
C PRO A 66 4.48 9.86 -2.93
N SER A 67 5.34 10.54 -2.17
CA SER A 67 6.60 11.06 -2.67
C SER A 67 7.59 11.26 -1.53
N LEU A 68 8.85 10.93 -1.77
CA LEU A 68 9.96 11.37 -0.92
C LEU A 68 10.52 12.70 -1.45
N PRO A 69 10.96 13.61 -0.56
CA PRO A 69 11.74 14.76 -0.99
C PRO A 69 13.10 14.30 -1.55
N ALA A 70 13.71 15.12 -2.41
CA ALA A 70 14.98 14.78 -3.06
C ALA A 70 16.14 14.55 -2.07
N ASP A 71 16.06 15.14 -0.88
CA ASP A 71 17.00 15.01 0.23
C ASP A 71 16.49 14.06 1.34
N ALA A 72 15.55 13.17 1.03
CA ALA A 72 15.04 12.21 2.01
C ALA A 72 16.18 11.37 2.60
N PRO A 73 16.24 11.22 3.94
CA PRO A 73 17.26 10.40 4.58
C PRO A 73 17.20 8.96 4.07
N PRO A 74 18.29 8.18 4.20
CA PRO A 74 18.29 6.77 3.84
C PRO A 74 17.14 6.00 4.51
N ASP A 75 16.66 4.94 3.86
CA ASP A 75 15.67 4.07 4.48
C ASP A 75 16.31 3.26 5.62
N THR A 76 15.89 3.56 6.84
CA THR A 76 16.26 2.83 8.06
C THR A 76 14.99 2.35 8.78
N GLY A 77 13.97 2.02 7.98
CA GLY A 77 12.65 1.60 8.46
C GLY A 77 12.63 0.24 9.17
N PRO A 78 11.43 -0.26 9.52
CA PRO A 78 11.24 -1.61 10.03
C PRO A 78 11.72 -2.67 9.02
N SER A 79 11.92 -3.89 9.50
CA SER A 79 12.28 -5.05 8.68
C SER A 79 11.19 -5.42 7.66
N LEU A 80 11.55 -6.20 6.63
CA LEU A 80 10.61 -6.71 5.64
C LEU A 80 9.44 -7.46 6.31
N GLU A 81 9.74 -8.37 7.24
CA GLU A 81 8.71 -9.22 7.85
C GLU A 81 7.75 -8.44 8.75
N GLU A 82 8.24 -7.40 9.44
CA GLU A 82 7.39 -6.50 10.22
C GLU A 82 6.37 -5.79 9.31
N VAL A 83 6.82 -5.26 8.17
CA VAL A 83 5.91 -4.59 7.21
C VAL A 83 4.94 -5.58 6.58
N VAL A 84 5.40 -6.76 6.18
CA VAL A 84 4.54 -7.81 5.61
C VAL A 84 3.47 -8.22 6.61
N HIS A 85 3.83 -8.43 7.88
CA HIS A 85 2.89 -8.79 8.93
C HIS A 85 1.76 -7.76 9.08
N VAL A 86 2.10 -6.46 9.12
CA VAL A 86 1.09 -5.40 9.21
C VAL A 86 0.20 -5.38 7.96
N ARG A 87 0.79 -5.53 6.76
CA ARG A 87 0.03 -5.59 5.50
C ARG A 87 -0.93 -6.79 5.47
N GLU A 88 -0.52 -7.95 5.98
CA GLU A 88 -1.39 -9.13 6.09
C GLU A 88 -2.60 -8.87 6.99
N GLN A 89 -2.39 -8.19 8.13
CA GLN A 89 -3.50 -7.78 9.01
C GLN A 89 -4.47 -6.83 8.31
N ARG A 90 -3.96 -5.88 7.52
CA ARG A 90 -4.79 -4.98 6.69
C ARG A 90 -5.57 -5.75 5.64
N ALA A 91 -4.89 -6.59 4.87
CA ALA A 91 -5.51 -7.44 3.86
C ALA A 91 -6.60 -8.35 4.44
N ALA A 92 -6.40 -8.92 5.64
CA ALA A 92 -7.40 -9.74 6.32
C ALA A 92 -8.69 -8.97 6.62
N ARG A 93 -8.59 -7.71 7.08
CA ARG A 93 -9.75 -6.84 7.30
C ARG A 93 -10.45 -6.47 6.01
N VAL A 94 -9.69 -6.19 4.95
CA VAL A 94 -10.25 -5.94 3.61
C VAL A 94 -11.00 -7.16 3.10
N ARG A 95 -10.45 -8.38 3.24
CA ARG A 95 -11.15 -9.63 2.86
C ARG A 95 -12.43 -9.83 3.66
N ALA A 96 -12.40 -9.60 4.97
CA ALA A 96 -13.59 -9.70 5.82
C ALA A 96 -14.69 -8.71 5.40
N HIS A 97 -14.33 -7.50 5.00
CA HIS A 97 -15.29 -6.53 4.47
C HIS A 97 -15.82 -6.95 3.10
N LEU A 98 -14.96 -7.35 2.17
CA LEU A 98 -15.37 -7.81 0.83
C LEU A 98 -16.34 -9.00 0.90
N ALA A 99 -16.20 -9.89 1.88
CA ALA A 99 -17.08 -11.04 2.08
C ALA A 99 -18.54 -10.68 2.40
N THR A 100 -18.81 -9.45 2.86
CA THR A 100 -20.15 -8.95 3.16
C THR A 100 -20.65 -7.92 2.15
N MET A 101 -19.83 -7.58 1.15
CA MET A 101 -20.16 -6.56 0.15
C MET A 101 -21.16 -7.07 -0.89
N THR A 102 -22.00 -6.15 -1.36
CA THR A 102 -22.90 -6.33 -2.49
C THR A 102 -22.51 -5.32 -3.57
N GLU A 103 -23.11 -5.44 -4.76
CA GLU A 103 -22.89 -4.48 -5.83
C GLU A 103 -23.31 -3.05 -5.45
N ASP A 104 -24.35 -2.90 -4.64
CA ASP A 104 -24.81 -1.58 -4.18
C ASP A 104 -23.80 -0.92 -3.24
N HIS A 105 -23.10 -1.71 -2.40
CA HIS A 105 -22.02 -1.20 -1.56
C HIS A 105 -20.87 -0.59 -2.38
N LEU A 106 -20.64 -1.04 -3.62
CA LEU A 106 -19.62 -0.47 -4.51
C LEU A 106 -19.96 0.95 -4.96
N ARG A 107 -21.25 1.31 -4.98
CA ARG A 107 -21.77 2.62 -5.43
C ARG A 107 -21.87 3.64 -4.31
N VAL A 108 -21.80 3.20 -3.06
CA VAL A 108 -21.82 4.07 -1.88
C VAL A 108 -20.70 5.08 -1.96
N ARG A 109 -21.02 6.33 -1.66
CA ARG A 109 -20.05 7.41 -1.59
C ARG A 109 -19.46 7.47 -0.19
N VAL A 110 -18.15 7.49 -0.14
CA VAL A 110 -17.36 7.41 1.08
C VAL A 110 -16.67 8.75 1.32
N GLY A 111 -16.36 9.07 2.57
CA GLY A 111 -15.71 10.33 2.90
C GLY A 111 -14.65 10.13 3.97
N GLY A 112 -13.61 10.95 3.90
CA GLY A 112 -12.48 10.87 4.80
C GLY A 112 -11.99 12.23 5.28
N PRO A 113 -11.06 12.22 6.23
CA PRO A 113 -10.59 13.44 6.90
C PRO A 113 -9.75 14.38 6.01
N TRP A 114 -9.39 13.97 4.80
CA TRP A 114 -8.76 14.84 3.79
C TRP A 114 -9.74 15.41 2.78
N ASP A 115 -11.00 14.97 2.78
CA ASP A 115 -12.03 15.66 2.02
C ASP A 115 -12.23 17.04 2.64
N ALA A 116 -12.40 18.05 1.79
CA ALA A 116 -12.83 19.36 2.26
C ALA A 116 -14.14 19.21 3.05
N SER A 117 -14.27 19.93 4.16
CA SER A 117 -15.44 19.79 5.05
C SER A 117 -16.75 20.13 4.34
N ASP A 118 -16.69 20.94 3.29
CA ASP A 118 -17.79 21.36 2.43
C ASP A 118 -17.89 20.58 1.11
N LEU A 119 -17.10 19.52 0.92
CA LEU A 119 -17.12 18.71 -0.30
C LEU A 119 -18.51 18.07 -0.50
N PRO A 120 -19.24 18.43 -1.58
CA PRO A 120 -20.57 17.88 -1.85
C PRO A 120 -20.52 16.36 -1.99
N LEU A 121 -21.57 15.68 -1.51
CA LEU A 121 -21.61 14.22 -1.48
C LEU A 121 -21.38 13.65 -2.89
N GLU A 122 -21.97 14.24 -3.92
CA GLU A 122 -21.86 13.85 -5.32
C GLU A 122 -20.44 13.96 -5.94
N HIS A 123 -19.54 14.66 -5.27
CA HIS A 123 -18.12 14.78 -5.67
C HIS A 123 -17.21 13.84 -4.88
N ARG A 124 -17.72 13.20 -3.81
CA ARG A 124 -16.95 12.23 -3.03
C ARG A 124 -16.71 10.95 -3.82
N ALA A 125 -15.58 10.31 -3.54
CA ALA A 125 -15.24 9.01 -4.09
C ALA A 125 -16.30 7.96 -3.74
N ARG A 126 -16.52 7.00 -4.63
CA ARG A 126 -17.29 5.81 -4.30
C ARG A 126 -16.37 4.73 -3.75
N THR A 127 -16.93 3.78 -3.01
CA THR A 127 -16.21 2.59 -2.53
C THR A 127 -15.37 1.94 -3.64
N ILE A 128 -15.94 1.74 -4.84
CA ILE A 128 -15.21 1.16 -5.97
C ILE A 128 -14.03 2.01 -6.45
N ASP A 129 -14.12 3.34 -6.34
CA ASP A 129 -13.04 4.23 -6.77
C ASP A 129 -11.84 4.07 -5.83
N CYS A 130 -12.07 3.93 -4.53
CA CYS A 130 -11.02 3.64 -3.54
C CYS A 130 -10.31 2.30 -3.80
N PHE A 131 -11.06 1.23 -4.06
CA PHE A 131 -10.48 -0.07 -4.42
C PHE A 131 -9.66 0.00 -5.71
N ARG A 132 -10.14 0.73 -6.73
CA ARG A 132 -9.41 0.94 -7.97
C ARG A 132 -8.09 1.69 -7.77
N VAL A 133 -8.05 2.65 -6.85
CA VAL A 133 -6.80 3.32 -6.48
C VAL A 133 -5.83 2.29 -5.92
N VAL A 134 -6.20 1.56 -4.87
CA VAL A 134 -5.29 0.58 -4.24
C VAL A 134 -4.82 -0.49 -5.21
N PHE A 135 -5.69 -1.06 -6.05
CA PHE A 135 -5.27 -2.07 -7.03
C PHE A 135 -4.32 -1.49 -8.09
N ARG A 136 -4.47 -0.22 -8.46
CA ARG A 136 -3.55 0.44 -9.38
C ARG A 136 -2.20 0.72 -8.70
N GLU A 137 -2.19 1.12 -7.43
CA GLU A 137 -0.96 1.27 -6.65
C GLU A 137 -0.21 -0.06 -6.55
N GLU A 138 -0.89 -1.12 -6.12
CA GLU A 138 -0.30 -2.47 -6.02
C GLU A 138 0.30 -2.93 -7.35
N TRP A 139 -0.40 -2.70 -8.47
CA TRP A 139 0.10 -3.09 -9.80
C TRP A 139 1.36 -2.34 -10.22
N TRP A 140 1.37 -1.01 -10.12
CA TRP A 140 2.53 -0.22 -10.57
C TRP A 140 3.73 -0.42 -9.66
N HIS A 141 3.51 -0.40 -8.34
CA HIS A 141 4.58 -0.58 -7.37
C HIS A 141 5.16 -1.99 -7.37
N HIS A 142 4.37 -3.01 -7.68
CA HIS A 142 4.91 -4.34 -7.94
C HIS A 142 5.90 -4.34 -9.11
N ARG A 143 5.57 -3.65 -10.21
CA ARG A 143 6.46 -3.57 -11.38
C ARG A 143 7.76 -2.83 -11.06
N PHE A 144 7.69 -1.74 -10.31
CA PHE A 144 8.88 -1.01 -9.87
C PHE A 144 9.73 -1.87 -8.92
N ALA A 145 9.11 -2.49 -7.92
CA ALA A 145 9.79 -3.39 -6.99
C ALA A 145 10.48 -4.56 -7.72
N VAL A 146 9.85 -5.16 -8.72
CA VAL A 146 10.47 -6.24 -9.53
C VAL A 146 11.67 -5.74 -10.33
N ARG A 147 11.57 -4.54 -10.94
CA ARG A 147 12.68 -3.89 -11.67
C ARG A 147 13.86 -3.65 -10.73
N ASP A 148 13.60 -3.05 -9.59
CA ASP A 148 14.63 -2.59 -8.65
C ASP A 148 15.28 -3.74 -7.91
N LEU A 149 14.48 -4.74 -7.51
CA LEU A 149 15.00 -5.95 -6.88
C LEU A 149 15.98 -6.68 -7.83
N ALA A 150 15.76 -6.66 -9.14
CA ALA A 150 16.70 -7.24 -10.10
C ALA A 150 18.04 -6.49 -10.20
N VAL A 151 18.08 -5.20 -9.84
CA VAL A 151 19.31 -4.41 -9.69
C VAL A 151 19.97 -4.73 -8.35
N VAL A 152 19.18 -4.73 -7.27
CA VAL A 152 19.64 -5.05 -5.91
C VAL A 152 20.18 -6.48 -5.82
N GLU A 153 19.69 -7.46 -6.57
CA GLU A 153 20.23 -8.83 -6.58
C GLU A 153 21.63 -8.94 -7.21
N ARG A 154 22.05 -7.96 -8.03
CA ARG A 154 23.31 -8.00 -8.78
C ARG A 154 24.46 -7.24 -8.12
N GLY A 155 24.14 -6.31 -7.22
CA GLY A 155 25.14 -5.55 -6.46
C GLY A 155 25.85 -6.40 -5.41
#